data_AF-A0A359LPP7-F1
#
_entry.id   AF-A0A359LPP7-F1
#
_cell.length_a   1.000
_cell.length_b   1.000
_cell.length_c   1.000
_cell.angle_alpha   90.00
_cell.angle_beta   90.00
_cell.angle_gamma   90.00
#
_symmetry.space_group_name_H-M   'P 1'
#
loop_
_entity.id
_entity.type
_entity.pdbx_description
1 polymer ?
#
loop_
_entity_poly.entity_id
_entity_poly.type
_entity_poly.pdbx_seq_one_letter_code
_entity_poly.pdbx_strand_id
1 'polypeptide(L)'
;MLILFAAAAFVGFVYVIRWERSQYVARDRGDSWLKVRLSSIPVALLAGAIVVIPAHATSGMEALAVFYLLLFIAAPILWFGMHWAVGRLSKPQLTFADSARIAALPLAYALALAALAPTLQSIAWALLRALGVK
;
A
#
# COMPACT_ATOMS: atom_id res chain seq x y z
N MET A 1 -0.29 -21.30 11.03
CA MET A 1 0.15 -20.88 9.68
C MET A 1 -0.23 -19.44 9.37
N LEU A 2 -1.50 -19.05 9.49
CA LEU A 2 -1.92 -17.65 9.27
C LEU A 2 -1.13 -16.64 10.12
N ILE A 3 -0.89 -16.94 11.40
CA ILE A 3 -0.09 -16.07 12.29
C ILE A 3 1.37 -15.97 11.85
N LEU A 4 1.99 -17.07 11.39
CA LEU A 4 3.39 -17.06 10.92
C LEU A 4 3.52 -16.27 9.61
N PHE A 5 2.58 -16.45 8.68
CA PHE A 5 2.53 -15.67 7.45
C PHE A 5 2.32 -14.18 7.76
N ALA A 6 1.37 -13.85 8.65
CA ALA A 6 1.12 -12.47 9.07
C ALA A 6 2.35 -11.85 9.74
N ALA A 7 3.06 -12.61 10.59
CA ALA A 7 4.30 -12.16 11.21
C ALA A 7 5.40 -11.91 10.18
N ALA A 8 5.61 -12.84 9.23
CA ALA A 8 6.58 -12.68 8.15
C ALA A 8 6.25 -11.48 7.25
N ALA A 9 4.97 -11.33 6.88
CA ALA A 9 4.48 -10.19 6.12
C ALA A 9 4.66 -8.86 6.88
N PHE A 10 4.46 -8.84 8.20
CA PHE A 10 4.71 -7.66 9.01
C PHE A 10 6.20 -7.32 9.09
N VAL A 11 7.06 -8.30 9.36
CA VAL A 11 8.52 -8.12 9.40
C VAL A 11 9.05 -7.62 8.06
N GLY A 12 8.59 -8.22 6.95
CA GLY A 12 8.93 -7.78 5.61
C GLY A 12 8.50 -6.34 5.34
N PHE A 13 7.31 -5.94 5.79
CA PHE A 13 6.82 -4.57 5.63
C PHE A 13 7.64 -3.57 6.43
N VAL A 14 7.95 -3.90 7.69
CA VAL A 14 8.83 -3.09 8.55
C VAL A 14 10.21 -2.94 7.90
N TYR A 15 10.78 -4.02 7.37
CA TYR A 15 12.05 -3.96 6.65
C TYR A 15 11.98 -3.02 5.44
N VAL A 16 10.96 -3.16 4.59
CA VAL A 16 10.75 -2.31 3.40
C VAL A 16 10.60 -0.84 3.78
N ILE A 17 9.85 -0.52 4.83
CA ILE A 17 9.72 0.86 5.35
C ILE A 17 11.06 1.39 5.86
N ARG A 18 11.83 0.58 6.60
CA ARG A 18 13.14 1.01 7.12
C ARG A 18 14.14 1.25 6.00
N TRP A 19 14.16 0.37 5.01
CA TRP A 19 14.98 0.51 3.81
C TRP A 19 14.58 1.77 3.03
N GLU A 20 13.28 2.03 2.84
CA GLU A 20 12.84 3.24 2.18
C GLU A 20 13.26 4.49 2.95
N ARG A 21 13.03 4.52 4.27
CA ARG A 21 13.43 5.63 5.15
C ARG A 21 14.91 5.95 5.01
N SER A 22 15.77 4.91 4.98
CA SER A 22 17.22 5.13 4.91
C SER A 22 17.63 5.85 3.62
N GLN A 23 16.93 5.64 2.50
CA GLN A 23 17.19 6.34 1.23
C GLN A 23 16.95 7.85 1.32
N TYR A 24 15.97 8.28 2.11
CA TYR A 24 15.62 9.69 2.27
C TYR A 24 16.42 10.37 3.38
N VAL A 25 16.72 9.64 4.47
CA VAL A 25 17.61 10.14 5.53
C VAL A 25 19.01 10.41 5.00
N ALA A 26 19.56 9.52 4.15
CA ALA A 26 20.86 9.72 3.52
C ALA A 26 20.96 10.95 2.58
N ARG A 27 19.84 11.63 2.33
CA ARG A 27 19.74 12.83 1.47
C ARG A 27 19.22 14.06 2.22
N ASP A 28 19.20 14.01 3.56
CA ASP A 28 18.63 15.04 4.44
C ASP A 28 17.14 15.33 4.20
N ARG A 29 16.37 14.32 3.73
CA ARG A 29 14.92 14.42 3.46
C ARG A 29 14.07 13.51 4.34
N GLY A 30 14.62 13.04 5.47
CA GLY A 30 13.94 12.11 6.39
C GLY A 30 12.60 12.63 6.92
N ASP A 31 12.52 13.90 7.28
CA ASP A 31 11.29 14.51 7.82
C ASP A 31 10.22 14.67 6.74
N SER A 32 10.62 15.08 5.52
CA SER A 32 9.70 15.16 4.38
C SER A 32 9.16 13.78 3.99
N TRP A 33 10.00 12.75 4.03
CA TRP A 33 9.57 11.36 3.86
C TRP A 33 8.52 10.97 4.90
N LEU A 34 8.76 11.27 6.18
CA LEU A 34 7.86 10.91 7.26
C LEU A 34 6.49 11.60 7.09
N LYS A 35 6.47 12.88 6.72
CA LYS A 35 5.23 13.63 6.45
C LYS A 35 4.41 12.97 5.34
N VAL A 36 5.03 12.64 4.20
CA VAL A 36 4.33 11.95 3.11
C VAL A 36 3.87 10.56 3.53
N ARG A 37 4.68 9.80 4.26
CA ARG A 37 4.31 8.45 4.72
C ARG A 37 3.16 8.46 5.73
N LEU A 38 3.14 9.42 6.65
CA LEU A 38 2.02 9.58 7.60
C LEU A 38 0.74 10.05 6.88
N SER A 39 0.87 10.83 5.81
CA SER A 39 -0.28 11.23 4.99
C SER A 39 -0.97 10.06 4.28
N SER A 40 -0.29 8.91 4.11
CA SER A 40 -0.89 7.72 3.51
C SER A 40 -2.15 7.24 4.26
N ILE A 41 -2.23 7.45 5.58
CA ILE A 41 -3.40 7.03 6.38
C ILE A 41 -4.65 7.83 6.00
N PRO A 42 -4.70 9.17 6.18
CA PRO A 42 -5.89 9.93 5.79
C PRO A 42 -6.16 9.86 4.28
N VAL A 43 -5.13 9.82 3.44
CA VAL A 43 -5.31 9.68 1.98
C VAL A 43 -5.92 8.32 1.61
N ALA A 44 -5.55 7.22 2.30
CA ALA A 44 -6.17 5.90 2.10
C ALA A 44 -7.65 5.92 2.45
N LEU A 45 -8.00 6.56 3.57
CA LEU A 45 -9.40 6.69 3.99
C LEU A 45 -10.22 7.49 2.97
N LEU A 46 -9.68 8.60 2.46
CA LEU A 46 -10.34 9.40 1.42
C LEU A 46 -10.47 8.63 0.10
N ALA A 47 -9.41 7.93 -0.33
CA ALA A 47 -9.43 7.11 -1.54
C ALA A 47 -10.37 5.90 -1.41
N GLY A 48 -10.49 5.31 -0.22
CA GLY A 48 -11.50 4.28 0.04
C GLY A 48 -12.91 4.84 0.01
N ALA A 49 -13.14 5.98 0.66
CA ALA A 49 -14.46 6.62 0.73
C ALA A 49 -14.97 7.04 -0.66
N ILE A 50 -14.11 7.64 -1.50
CA ILE A 50 -14.50 8.08 -2.85
C ILE A 50 -14.87 6.90 -3.77
N VAL A 51 -14.41 5.69 -3.46
CA VAL A 51 -14.74 4.47 -4.22
C VAL A 51 -15.98 3.79 -3.63
N VAL A 52 -15.96 3.51 -2.34
CA VAL A 52 -16.95 2.65 -1.67
C VAL A 52 -18.31 3.36 -1.55
N ILE A 53 -18.34 4.64 -1.17
CA ILE A 53 -19.60 5.35 -0.92
C ILE A 53 -20.43 5.47 -2.21
N PRO A 54 -19.89 5.94 -3.36
CA PRO A 54 -20.70 6.06 -4.57
C PRO A 54 -21.06 4.70 -5.18
N ALA A 55 -20.16 3.72 -5.11
CA ALA A 55 -20.45 2.37 -5.59
C ALA A 55 -21.59 1.72 -4.80
N HIS A 56 -21.58 1.87 -3.46
CA HIS A 56 -22.62 1.34 -2.59
C HIS A 56 -23.96 2.10 -2.73
N ALA A 57 -23.92 3.37 -3.11
CA ALA A 57 -25.12 4.15 -3.40
C ALA A 57 -25.76 3.79 -4.77
N THR A 58 -25.03 3.06 -5.62
CA THR A 58 -25.52 2.61 -6.92
C THR A 58 -26.08 1.20 -6.78
N SER A 59 -27.27 0.94 -7.34
CA SER A 59 -27.90 -0.39 -7.35
C SER A 59 -27.66 -1.10 -8.67
N GLY A 60 -27.78 -2.43 -8.68
CA GLY A 60 -27.72 -3.23 -9.90
C GLY A 60 -26.30 -3.45 -10.44
N MET A 61 -26.22 -3.78 -11.74
CA MET A 61 -24.94 -4.08 -12.40
C MET A 61 -24.06 -2.84 -12.58
N GLU A 62 -24.66 -1.65 -12.61
CA GLU A 62 -23.97 -0.37 -12.72
C GLU A 62 -23.05 -0.11 -11.52
N ALA A 63 -23.37 -0.65 -10.34
CA ALA A 63 -22.55 -0.50 -9.13
C ALA A 63 -21.12 -0.98 -9.35
N LEU A 64 -20.94 -2.08 -10.09
CA LEU A 64 -19.63 -2.62 -10.41
C LEU A 64 -18.86 -1.74 -11.40
N ALA A 65 -19.55 -1.18 -12.40
CA ALA A 65 -18.95 -0.24 -13.35
C ALA A 65 -18.49 1.04 -12.65
N VAL A 66 -19.33 1.60 -11.76
CA VAL A 66 -19.00 2.76 -10.92
C VAL A 66 -17.81 2.44 -10.02
N PHE A 67 -17.82 1.28 -9.35
CA PHE A 67 -16.71 0.82 -8.53
C PHE A 67 -15.40 0.77 -9.31
N TYR A 68 -15.36 0.13 -10.48
CA TYR A 68 -14.14 0.04 -11.28
C TYR A 68 -13.67 1.38 -11.82
N LEU A 69 -14.58 2.24 -12.27
CA LEU A 69 -14.24 3.59 -12.73
C LEU A 69 -13.55 4.38 -11.60
N LEU A 70 -14.14 4.35 -10.40
CA LEU A 70 -13.60 5.07 -9.26
C LEU A 70 -12.30 4.44 -8.77
N LEU A 71 -12.23 3.11 -8.70
CA LEU A 71 -11.06 2.38 -8.20
C LEU A 71 -9.84 2.53 -9.11
N PHE A 72 -10.03 2.51 -10.43
CA PHE A 72 -8.91 2.51 -11.38
C PHE A 72 -8.59 3.88 -11.97
N ILE A 73 -9.46 4.88 -11.81
CA ILE A 73 -9.22 6.23 -12.30
C ILE A 73 -9.19 7.25 -11.17
N ALA A 74 -10.29 7.42 -10.44
CA ALA A 74 -10.38 8.49 -9.43
C ALA A 74 -9.45 8.26 -8.24
N ALA A 75 -9.42 7.03 -7.69
CA ALA A 75 -8.61 6.70 -6.53
C ALA A 75 -7.11 6.81 -6.79
N PRO A 76 -6.53 6.34 -7.91
CA PRO A 76 -5.11 6.54 -8.21
C PRO A 76 -4.75 8.02 -8.38
N ILE A 77 -5.58 8.80 -9.08
CA ILE A 77 -5.36 10.25 -9.24
C ILE A 77 -5.32 10.92 -7.86
N LEU A 78 -6.30 10.64 -7.00
CA LEU A 78 -6.35 11.18 -5.65
C LEU A 78 -5.16 10.70 -4.80
N TRP A 79 -4.86 9.40 -4.82
CA TRP A 79 -3.79 8.77 -4.05
C TRP A 79 -2.43 9.42 -4.37
N PHE A 80 -2.02 9.40 -5.63
CA PHE A 80 -0.73 9.94 -6.04
C PHE A 80 -0.70 11.47 -5.98
N GLY A 81 -1.80 12.14 -6.34
CA GLY A 81 -1.91 13.59 -6.30
C GLY A 81 -1.76 14.15 -4.88
N MET A 82 -2.41 13.53 -3.88
CA MET A 82 -2.32 13.98 -2.49
C MET A 82 -0.94 13.73 -1.88
N HIS A 83 -0.33 12.57 -2.14
CA HIS A 83 1.05 12.31 -1.67
C HIS A 83 2.04 13.30 -2.30
N TRP A 84 1.88 13.61 -3.58
CA TRP A 84 2.68 14.64 -4.24
C TRP A 84 2.47 16.04 -3.63
N ALA A 85 1.22 16.44 -3.37
CA ALA A 85 0.92 17.71 -2.73
C ALA A 85 1.61 17.83 -1.36
N VAL A 86 1.54 16.79 -0.52
CA VAL A 86 2.24 16.76 0.78
C VAL A 86 3.76 16.82 0.60
N GLY A 87 4.31 16.11 -0.39
CA GLY A 87 5.73 16.16 -0.72
C GLY A 87 6.19 17.55 -1.17
N ARG A 88 5.36 18.26 -1.94
CA ARG A 88 5.61 19.63 -2.41
C ARG A 88 5.55 20.67 -1.29
N LEU A 89 4.68 20.44 -0.30
CA LEU A 89 4.51 21.31 0.88
C LEU A 89 5.55 21.04 1.98
N SER A 90 6.27 19.92 1.91
CA SER A 90 7.31 19.57 2.86
C SER A 90 8.61 20.36 2.61
N LYS A 91 9.45 20.49 3.64
CA LYS A 91 10.77 21.14 3.58
C LYS A 91 11.82 20.16 4.13
N PRO A 92 12.85 19.79 3.34
CA PRO A 92 13.04 20.09 1.91
C PRO A 92 11.95 19.47 1.01
N GLN A 93 11.67 20.11 -0.13
CA GLN A 93 10.60 19.68 -1.04
C GLN A 93 10.95 18.35 -1.72
N LEU A 94 9.98 17.45 -1.81
CA LEU A 94 10.11 16.20 -2.57
C LEU A 94 9.66 16.40 -4.02
N THR A 95 10.28 15.67 -4.93
CA THR A 95 9.83 15.62 -6.33
C THR A 95 8.56 14.79 -6.47
N PHE A 96 7.90 14.87 -7.63
CA PHE A 96 6.80 13.95 -7.95
C PHE A 96 7.27 12.49 -7.88
N ALA A 97 8.43 12.18 -8.47
CA ALA A 97 8.99 10.82 -8.46
C ALA A 97 9.25 10.30 -7.03
N ASP A 98 9.77 11.15 -6.14
CA ASP A 98 9.97 10.80 -4.73
C ASP A 98 8.63 10.46 -4.05
N SER A 99 7.63 11.33 -4.22
CA SER A 99 6.32 11.19 -3.58
C SER A 99 5.55 9.99 -4.14
N ALA A 100 5.62 9.77 -5.45
CA ALA A 100 5.02 8.63 -6.13
C ALA A 100 5.66 7.31 -5.70
N ARG A 101 6.99 7.27 -5.51
CA ARG A 101 7.68 6.09 -4.97
C ARG A 101 7.20 5.76 -3.56
N ILE A 102 7.11 6.77 -2.69
CA ILE A 102 6.59 6.59 -1.32
C ILE A 102 5.15 6.05 -1.38
N ALA A 103 4.30 6.63 -2.21
CA ALA A 103 2.90 6.23 -2.37
C ALA A 103 2.74 4.82 -2.98
N ALA A 104 3.62 4.42 -3.91
CA ALA A 104 3.54 3.15 -4.62
C ALA A 104 4.07 1.97 -3.80
N LEU A 105 5.09 2.16 -2.97
CA LEU A 105 5.74 1.08 -2.22
C LEU A 105 4.78 0.22 -1.38
N PRO A 106 3.85 0.77 -0.57
CA PRO A 106 2.90 -0.06 0.19
C PRO A 106 1.92 -0.80 -0.72
N LEU A 107 1.52 -0.22 -1.86
CA LEU A 107 0.66 -0.89 -2.84
C LEU A 107 1.41 -2.06 -3.50
N ALA A 108 2.65 -1.82 -3.94
CA ALA A 108 3.50 -2.86 -4.52
C ALA A 108 3.77 -4.00 -3.52
N TYR A 109 3.99 -3.67 -2.25
CA TYR A 109 4.16 -4.66 -1.20
C TYR A 109 2.90 -5.50 -0.98
N ALA A 110 1.73 -4.86 -0.91
CA ALA A 110 0.45 -5.56 -0.76
C ALA A 110 0.16 -6.47 -1.97
N LEU A 111 0.43 -6.00 -3.20
CA LEU A 111 0.29 -6.80 -4.41
C LEU A 111 1.27 -7.98 -4.44
N ALA A 112 2.52 -7.77 -4.04
CA ALA A 112 3.50 -8.84 -3.93
C ALA A 112 3.05 -9.90 -2.91
N LEU A 113 2.53 -9.49 -1.75
CA LEU A 113 1.96 -10.43 -0.78
C LEU A 113 0.75 -11.17 -1.34
N ALA A 114 -0.17 -10.48 -2.02
CA ALA A 114 -1.34 -11.12 -2.61
C ALA A 114 -0.96 -12.15 -3.69
N ALA A 115 0.06 -11.87 -4.49
CA ALA A 115 0.57 -12.78 -5.51
C ALA A 115 1.34 -13.98 -4.92
N LEU A 116 2.08 -13.78 -3.82
CA LEU A 116 2.89 -14.82 -3.18
C LEU A 116 2.12 -15.65 -2.14
N ALA A 117 1.01 -15.14 -1.60
CA ALA A 117 0.26 -15.85 -0.56
C ALA A 117 -0.17 -17.28 -0.99
N PRO A 118 -0.69 -17.51 -2.22
CA PRO A 118 -1.09 -18.86 -2.64
C PRO A 118 0.08 -19.83 -2.73
N THR A 119 1.25 -19.38 -3.21
CA THR A 119 2.45 -20.22 -3.35
C THR A 119 3.11 -20.51 -2.02
N LEU A 120 3.19 -19.52 -1.12
CA LEU A 120 3.71 -19.72 0.23
C LEU A 120 2.81 -20.62 1.07
N GLN A 121 1.50 -20.54 0.88
CA GLN A 121 0.54 -21.40 1.56
C GLN A 121 0.76 -22.88 1.19
N SER A 122 0.92 -23.22 -0.09
CA SER A 122 1.11 -24.61 -0.52
C SER A 122 2.42 -25.21 0.00
N ILE A 123 3.51 -24.44 -0.02
CA ILE A 123 4.82 -24.85 0.53
C ILE A 123 4.72 -25.07 2.04
N ALA A 124 4.07 -24.17 2.77
CA ALA A 124 3.89 -24.30 4.22
C ALA A 124 3.12 -25.58 4.60
N TRP A 125 2.07 -25.93 3.85
CA TRP A 125 1.34 -27.19 4.04
C TRP A 125 2.16 -28.43 3.70
N ALA A 126 3.01 -28.36 2.68
CA ALA A 126 3.92 -29.47 2.35
C ALA A 126 4.94 -29.72 3.47
N LEU A 127 5.55 -28.65 3.99
CA LEU A 127 6.50 -28.73 5.11
C LEU A 127 5.85 -29.25 6.39
N LEU A 128 4.65 -28.77 6.73
CA LEU A 128 3.92 -29.26 7.91
C LEU A 128 3.60 -30.75 7.84
N ARG A 129 3.16 -31.23 6.67
CA ARG A 129 2.93 -32.66 6.45
C ARG A 129 4.22 -33.46 6.58
N ALA A 130 5.34 -32.96 6.04
CA ALA A 130 6.65 -33.58 6.20
C ALA A 130 7.11 -33.63 7.68
N LEU A 131 6.69 -32.66 8.50
CA LEU A 131 6.96 -32.60 9.94
C LEU A 131 5.95 -33.40 10.78
N GLY A 132 5.06 -34.18 10.15
CA GLY A 132 4.11 -35.06 10.85
C GLY A 132 2.90 -34.35 11.45
N VAL A 133 2.69 -33.07 11.13
CA VAL A 133 1.49 -32.34 11.53
C VAL A 133 0.35 -32.77 10.59
N LYS A 134 -0.67 -33.40 11.17
CA LYS A 134 -1.90 -33.81 10.47
C LYS A 134 -2.82 -32.62 10.24
#